data_AF-A0A953UUF4-F1
#
_entry.id   AF-A0A953UUF4-F1
#
_cell.length_a   1.000
_cell.length_b   1.000
_cell.length_c   1.000
_cell.angle_alpha   90.00
_cell.angle_beta   90.00
_cell.angle_gamma   90.00
#
_symmetry.space_group_name_H-M   'P 1'
#
loop_
_entity.id
_entity.type
_entity.pdbx_description
1 polymer ?
#
loop_
_entity_poly.entity_id
_entity_poly.type
_entity_poly.pdbx_seq_one_letter_code
_entity_poly.pdbx_strand_id
1 'polypeptide(L)'
;MKNLFGVVPGVAYGWPKNLLHWKGIDRSILDINAAVPAHLVIAHGIIGREGNGPLHGSPRNLGRIVLADDPVAADFVCTRLMGLNPLRVNYLAQAAEFLGYGSPERIVHLGEMLPSSSHFRQPKLMLP
;
A
#
# COMPACT_ATOMS: atom_id res chain seq x y z
N MET A 1 -3.95 -2.07 1.44
CA MET A 1 -4.05 -2.59 2.84
C MET A 1 -4.29 -1.53 3.91
N LYS A 2 -3.44 -0.48 4.06
CA LYS A 2 -3.54 0.50 5.17
C LYS A 2 -4.92 1.16 5.31
N ASN A 3 -5.63 1.38 4.19
CA ASN A 3 -6.94 2.05 4.19
C ASN A 3 -7.99 1.34 5.06
N LEU A 4 -7.86 0.03 5.30
CA LEU A 4 -8.76 -0.71 6.20
C LEU A 4 -8.66 -0.27 7.67
N PHE A 5 -7.63 0.49 8.06
CA PHE A 5 -7.66 1.21 9.34
C PHE A 5 -8.94 2.01 9.52
N GLY A 6 -9.53 2.51 8.43
CA GLY A 6 -10.80 3.24 8.44
C GLY A 6 -11.96 2.46 9.07
N VAL A 7 -12.01 1.13 8.89
CA VAL A 7 -13.10 0.25 9.33
C VAL A 7 -13.18 0.13 10.86
N VAL A 8 -12.04 0.23 11.55
CA VAL A 8 -11.97 0.05 13.00
C VAL A 8 -12.71 1.18 13.74
N PRO A 9 -13.61 0.90 14.70
CA PRO A 9 -14.45 1.93 15.32
C PRO A 9 -13.65 2.92 16.17
N GLY A 10 -13.81 4.22 15.90
CA GLY A 10 -13.14 5.29 16.65
C GLY A 10 -13.54 5.35 18.13
N VAL A 11 -14.73 4.89 18.49
CA VAL A 11 -15.19 4.83 19.89
C VAL A 11 -14.39 3.84 20.74
N ALA A 12 -13.82 2.79 20.13
CA ALA A 12 -13.04 1.78 20.85
C ALA A 12 -11.53 2.04 20.78
N TYR A 13 -11.05 2.61 19.67
CA TYR A 13 -9.60 2.76 19.42
C TYR A 13 -9.12 4.23 19.39
N GLY A 14 -10.03 5.18 19.66
CA GLY A 14 -9.78 6.61 19.65
C GLY A 14 -9.67 7.21 18.25
N TRP A 15 -9.64 8.54 18.17
CA TRP A 15 -9.30 9.28 16.96
C TRP A 15 -7.99 10.06 17.21
N PRO A 16 -6.96 9.95 16.36
CA PRO A 16 -6.91 9.34 15.03
C PRO A 16 -6.43 7.86 15.04
N LYS A 17 -6.86 7.05 16.03
CA LYS A 17 -6.47 5.63 16.21
C LYS A 17 -4.99 5.42 16.56
N ASN A 18 -4.40 6.38 17.27
CA ASN A 18 -2.99 6.36 17.72
C ASN A 18 -2.59 5.08 18.44
N LEU A 19 -3.53 4.45 19.16
CA LEU A 19 -3.28 3.18 19.85
C LEU A 19 -2.75 2.10 18.90
N LEU A 20 -3.32 1.98 17.69
CA LEU A 20 -2.89 1.02 16.68
C LEU A 20 -1.50 1.37 16.12
N HIS A 21 -1.19 2.66 15.99
CA HIS A 21 0.15 3.10 15.59
C HIS A 21 1.21 2.72 16.64
N TRP A 22 0.92 2.94 17.92
CA TRP A 22 1.84 2.64 19.03
C TRP A 22 2.01 1.15 19.29
N LYS A 23 0.98 0.34 19.00
CA LYS A 23 1.06 -1.13 19.09
C LYS A 23 1.83 -1.77 17.94
N GLY A 24 2.29 -0.98 16.98
CA GLY A 24 3.01 -1.44 15.80
C GLY A 24 2.13 -1.31 14.57
N ILE A 25 2.44 -0.32 13.72
CA ILE A 25 1.66 -0.02 12.52
C ILE A 25 1.63 -1.21 11.55
N ASP A 26 2.77 -1.84 11.29
CA ASP A 26 2.85 -2.95 10.33
C ASP A 26 1.98 -4.13 10.78
N ARG A 27 2.10 -4.54 12.05
CA ARG A 27 1.29 -5.62 12.62
C ARG A 27 -0.19 -5.29 12.62
N SER A 28 -0.55 -4.06 13.00
CA SER A 28 -1.95 -3.62 12.97
C SER A 28 -2.54 -3.65 11.54
N ILE A 29 -1.75 -3.32 10.51
CA ILE A 29 -2.18 -3.45 9.12
C ILE A 29 -2.51 -4.91 8.81
N LEU A 30 -1.60 -5.84 9.17
CA LEU A 30 -1.79 -7.27 8.92
C LEU A 30 -3.02 -7.82 9.64
N ASP A 31 -3.13 -7.58 10.95
CA ASP A 31 -4.22 -8.09 11.78
C ASP A 31 -5.60 -7.61 11.28
N ILE A 32 -5.70 -6.34 10.88
CA ILE A 32 -6.95 -5.80 10.33
C ILE A 32 -7.28 -6.42 8.97
N ASN A 33 -6.30 -6.59 8.09
CA ASN A 33 -6.53 -7.20 6.77
C ASN A 33 -6.85 -8.70 6.88
N ALA A 34 -6.34 -9.39 7.89
CA ALA A 34 -6.71 -10.77 8.20
C ALA A 34 -8.14 -10.88 8.76
N ALA A 35 -8.54 -9.94 9.63
CA ALA A 35 -9.85 -9.97 10.29
C ALA A 35 -10.99 -9.47 9.39
N VAL A 36 -10.70 -8.58 8.44
CA VAL A 36 -11.68 -7.96 7.55
C VAL A 36 -11.27 -8.20 6.09
N PRO A 37 -11.78 -9.26 5.44
CA PRO A 37 -11.39 -9.55 4.06
C PRO A 37 -11.94 -8.48 3.11
N ALA A 38 -11.04 -7.85 2.35
CA ALA A 38 -11.39 -6.94 1.27
C ALA A 38 -11.38 -7.70 -0.06
N HIS A 39 -12.55 -7.86 -0.67
CA HIS A 39 -12.71 -8.59 -1.94
C HIS A 39 -12.54 -7.72 -3.19
N LEU A 40 -12.45 -6.39 -3.01
CA LEU A 40 -12.24 -5.43 -4.09
C LEU A 40 -11.49 -4.22 -3.54
N VAL A 41 -10.39 -3.89 -4.19
CA VAL A 41 -9.60 -2.68 -3.93
C VAL A 41 -9.60 -1.82 -5.17
N ILE A 42 -9.97 -0.56 -5.00
CA ILE A 42 -9.84 0.49 -6.01
C ILE A 42 -8.92 1.54 -5.44
N ALA A 43 -7.72 1.68 -6.01
CA ALA A 43 -6.74 2.67 -5.60
C ALA A 43 -6.48 3.64 -6.75
N HIS A 44 -6.66 4.94 -6.50
CA HIS A 44 -6.37 5.95 -7.50
C HIS A 44 -4.93 6.43 -7.39
N GLY A 45 -4.30 6.59 -8.54
CA GLY A 45 -3.04 7.27 -8.75
C GLY A 45 -3.19 8.21 -9.93
N ILE A 46 -4.27 8.99 -10.01
CA ILE A 46 -4.39 10.05 -11.03
C ILE A 46 -3.31 11.10 -10.75
N ILE A 47 -3.32 11.65 -9.53
CA ILE A 47 -2.24 12.48 -8.98
C ILE A 47 -1.76 11.81 -7.69
N GLY A 48 -0.50 11.37 -7.67
CA GLY A 48 0.20 10.91 -6.48
C GLY A 48 1.06 12.02 -5.86
N ARG A 49 1.68 11.74 -4.71
CA ARG A 49 2.71 12.62 -4.11
C ARG A 49 4.03 11.88 -3.96
N GLU A 50 5.08 12.40 -4.59
CA GLU A 50 6.44 11.85 -4.55
C GLU A 50 7.35 12.63 -3.58
N GLY A 51 8.54 12.10 -3.28
CA GLY A 51 9.48 12.66 -2.32
C GLY A 51 9.04 12.40 -0.89
N ASN A 52 9.07 13.42 -0.01
CA ASN A 52 8.68 13.31 1.39
C ASN A 52 7.15 13.35 1.59
N GLY A 53 6.41 12.66 0.73
CA GLY A 53 4.98 12.43 0.91
C GLY A 53 4.67 11.63 2.18
N PRO A 54 3.39 11.54 2.60
CA PRO A 54 2.22 12.16 1.97
C PRO A 54 2.04 13.65 2.32
N LEU A 55 2.69 14.17 3.37
CA LEU A 55 2.49 15.54 3.84
C LEU A 55 3.36 16.57 3.10
N HIS A 56 4.64 16.26 2.86
CA HIS A 56 5.64 17.19 2.31
C HIS A 56 6.14 16.78 0.92
N GLY A 57 5.34 16.02 0.16
CA GLY A 57 5.69 15.57 -1.19
C GLY A 57 5.26 16.53 -2.29
N SER A 58 5.84 16.44 -3.49
CA SER A 58 5.35 17.18 -4.66
C SER A 58 4.28 16.38 -5.41
N PRO A 59 3.26 17.02 -6.01
CA PRO A 59 2.29 16.32 -6.83
C PRO A 59 2.96 15.69 -8.05
N ARG A 60 2.50 14.52 -8.45
CA ARG A 60 2.93 13.82 -9.65
C ARG A 60 1.73 13.25 -10.38
N ASN A 61 1.58 13.63 -11.64
CA ASN A 61 0.62 12.98 -12.52
C ASN A 61 1.11 11.56 -12.84
N LEU A 62 0.34 10.58 -12.43
CA LEU A 62 0.55 9.17 -12.70
C LEU A 62 -0.51 8.67 -13.71
N GLY A 63 -1.73 9.24 -13.68
CA GLY A 63 -2.81 8.92 -14.62
C GLY A 63 -3.31 7.48 -14.51
N ARG A 64 -3.14 6.82 -13.35
CA ARG A 64 -3.46 5.39 -13.16
C ARG A 64 -4.58 5.17 -12.15
N ILE A 65 -5.29 4.07 -12.33
CA ILE A 65 -6.18 3.47 -11.33
C ILE A 65 -5.78 2.00 -11.25
N VAL A 66 -5.65 1.49 -10.02
CA VAL A 66 -5.40 0.07 -9.75
C VAL A 66 -6.68 -0.53 -9.22
N LEU A 67 -7.12 -1.61 -9.86
CA LEU A 67 -8.20 -2.46 -9.41
C LEU A 67 -7.63 -3.84 -9.13
N ALA A 68 -7.98 -4.42 -7.98
CA ALA A 68 -7.59 -5.77 -7.62
C ALA A 68 -8.66 -6.42 -6.74
N ASP A 69 -8.77 -7.73 -6.83
CA ASP A 69 -9.57 -8.57 -5.94
C ASP A 69 -8.82 -8.95 -4.64
N ASP A 70 -7.53 -8.65 -4.58
CA ASP A 70 -6.68 -8.89 -3.41
C ASP A 70 -5.97 -7.59 -2.94
N PRO A 71 -6.02 -7.27 -1.63
CA PRO A 71 -5.44 -6.04 -1.09
C PRO A 71 -3.91 -6.04 -1.02
N VAL A 72 -3.26 -7.22 -0.97
CA VAL A 72 -1.80 -7.33 -0.99
C VAL A 72 -1.30 -7.06 -2.42
N ALA A 73 -1.91 -7.68 -3.42
CA ALA A 73 -1.65 -7.46 -4.84
C ALA A 73 -1.84 -5.99 -5.22
N ALA A 74 -2.92 -5.35 -4.75
CA ALA A 74 -3.16 -3.92 -4.99
C ALA A 74 -1.99 -3.05 -4.51
N ASP A 75 -1.55 -3.23 -3.26
CA ASP A 75 -0.46 -2.43 -2.69
C ASP A 75 0.90 -2.80 -3.31
N PHE A 76 1.11 -4.06 -3.70
CA PHE A 76 2.29 -4.48 -4.49
C PHE A 76 2.38 -3.73 -5.81
N VAL A 77 1.30 -3.71 -6.58
CA VAL A 77 1.21 -3.01 -7.87
C VAL A 77 1.39 -1.50 -7.67
N CYS A 78 0.71 -0.90 -6.69
CA CYS A 78 0.89 0.51 -6.35
C CYS A 78 2.34 0.85 -5.99
N THR A 79 3.00 -0.02 -5.21
CA THR A 79 4.39 0.17 -4.79
C THR A 79 5.34 0.10 -5.99
N ARG A 80 5.12 -0.83 -6.92
CA ARG A 80 5.88 -0.91 -8.18
C ARG A 80 5.65 0.29 -9.10
N LEU A 81 4.43 0.81 -9.18
CA LEU A 81 4.14 2.04 -9.93
C LEU A 81 4.96 3.22 -9.40
N MET A 82 5.22 3.26 -8.09
CA MET A 82 6.10 4.24 -7.44
C MET A 82 7.60 3.91 -7.56
N GLY A 83 7.99 2.88 -8.32
CA GLY A 83 9.40 2.50 -8.51
C GLY A 83 10.04 1.88 -7.27
N LEU A 84 9.24 1.40 -6.33
CA LEU A 84 9.70 0.78 -5.10
C LEU A 84 9.60 -0.75 -5.22
N ASN A 85 10.52 -1.46 -4.58
CA ASN A 85 10.40 -2.90 -4.40
C ASN A 85 9.39 -3.17 -3.26
N PRO A 86 8.25 -3.85 -3.52
CA PRO A 86 7.26 -4.18 -2.48
C PRO A 86 7.86 -4.93 -1.29
N LEU A 87 8.84 -5.80 -1.52
CA LEU A 87 9.49 -6.58 -0.47
C LEU A 87 10.44 -5.76 0.41
N ARG A 88 10.73 -4.51 0.05
CA ARG A 88 11.44 -3.55 0.93
C ARG A 88 10.50 -2.75 1.83
N VAL A 89 9.19 -2.94 1.70
CA VAL A 89 8.18 -2.32 2.56
C VAL A 89 7.76 -3.35 3.61
N ASN A 90 8.08 -3.10 4.88
CA ASN A 90 7.99 -4.09 5.96
C ASN A 90 6.64 -4.82 6.05
N TYR A 91 5.52 -4.09 6.07
CA TYR A 91 4.21 -4.73 6.16
C TYR A 91 3.84 -5.52 4.90
N LEU A 92 4.33 -5.13 3.71
CA LEU A 92 4.07 -5.86 2.46
C LEU A 92 4.90 -7.13 2.38
N ALA A 93 6.16 -7.08 2.83
CA ALA A 93 7.00 -8.26 2.95
C ALA A 93 6.37 -9.30 3.90
N GLN A 94 5.84 -8.86 5.04
CA GLN A 94 5.11 -9.74 5.97
C GLN A 94 3.77 -10.22 5.38
N ALA A 95 3.01 -9.34 4.73
CA ALA A 95 1.73 -9.71 4.12
C ALA A 95 1.91 -10.80 3.05
N ALA A 96 3.00 -10.74 2.30
CA ALA A 96 3.35 -11.76 1.30
C ALA A 96 3.55 -13.14 1.89
N GLU A 97 4.04 -13.22 3.12
CA GLU A 97 4.24 -14.47 3.84
C GLU A 97 2.93 -14.99 4.45
N PHE A 98 2.13 -14.10 5.06
CA PHE A 98 1.03 -14.51 5.95
C PHE A 98 -0.39 -14.37 5.39
N LEU A 99 -0.64 -13.46 4.44
CA LEU A 99 -2.01 -13.11 4.02
C LEU A 99 -2.38 -13.61 2.61
N GLY A 100 -1.42 -14.19 1.87
CA GLY A 100 -1.62 -14.66 0.50
C GLY A 100 -1.26 -13.61 -0.56
N TYR A 101 -1.13 -14.07 -1.82
CA TYR A 101 -0.84 -13.32 -3.06
C TYR A 101 0.38 -12.38 -3.12
N GLY A 102 1.16 -12.18 -2.06
CA GLY A 102 2.35 -11.31 -2.10
C GLY A 102 3.60 -11.92 -2.75
N SER A 103 3.43 -12.95 -3.59
CA SER A 103 4.50 -13.34 -4.52
C SER A 103 4.25 -12.62 -5.85
N PRO A 104 5.23 -11.83 -6.34
CA PRO A 104 5.20 -11.23 -7.67
C PRO A 104 4.63 -12.10 -8.78
N GLU A 105 4.97 -13.40 -8.73
CA GLU A 105 4.67 -14.42 -9.71
C GLU A 105 3.19 -14.87 -9.65
N ARG A 106 2.49 -14.56 -8.56
CA ARG A 106 1.07 -14.87 -8.36
C ARG A 106 0.14 -13.73 -8.74
N ILE A 107 0.68 -12.54 -9.03
CA ILE A 107 -0.12 -11.38 -9.45
C ILE A 107 -0.29 -11.41 -10.96
N VAL A 108 -1.49 -11.80 -11.40
CA VAL A 108 -1.85 -11.77 -12.82
C VAL A 108 -2.32 -10.36 -13.19
N HIS A 109 -1.61 -9.73 -14.12
CA HIS A 109 -1.99 -8.42 -14.65
C HIS A 109 -2.97 -8.59 -15.82
N LEU A 110 -4.22 -8.16 -15.64
CA LEU A 110 -5.25 -8.16 -16.68
C LEU A 110 -5.34 -6.82 -17.45
N GLY A 111 -4.85 -5.75 -16.85
CA GLY A 111 -4.86 -4.41 -17.43
C GLY A 111 -3.54 -4.04 -18.10
N GLU A 112 -3.26 -2.74 -18.15
CA GLU A 112 -1.98 -2.23 -18.66
C GLU A 112 -0.80 -2.77 -17.87
N MET A 113 0.28 -3.08 -18.58
CA MET A 113 1.54 -3.47 -17.97
C MET A 113 2.15 -2.32 -17.17
N LEU A 114 2.91 -2.67 -16.15
CA LEU A 114 3.70 -1.71 -15.39
C LEU A 114 4.72 -1.02 -16.32
N PRO A 115 4.96 0.29 -16.15
CA PRO A 115 5.98 0.99 -16.92
C PRO A 115 7.36 0.38 -16.65
N SER A 116 8.19 0.30 -17.69
CA SER A 116 9.56 -0.24 -17.61
C SER A 116 10.46 0.55 -16.67
N SER A 117 10.17 1.84 -16.46
CA SER A 117 10.84 2.69 -15.49
C SER A 117 9.83 3.58 -14.77
N SER A 118 9.97 3.70 -13.45
CA SER A 118 9.28 4.73 -12.69
C SER A 118 10.21 5.90 -12.43
N HIS A 119 9.74 7.09 -12.77
CA HIS A 119 10.44 8.34 -12.48
C HIS A 119 10.04 8.94 -11.13
N PHE A 120 9.31 8.19 -10.30
CA PHE A 120 8.78 8.64 -9.02
C PHE A 120 9.93 8.90 -8.04
N ARG A 121 10.02 10.12 -7.51
CA ARG A 121 11.08 10.46 -6.54
C ARG A 121 10.80 9.79 -5.20
N GLN A 122 11.79 9.07 -4.67
CA GLN A 122 11.68 8.43 -3.36
C GLN A 122 11.91 9.43 -2.22
N PRO A 123 11.40 9.15 -1.00
CA PRO A 123 11.68 9.97 0.18
C PRO A 123 13.19 10.01 0.46
N LYS A 124 13.70 11.14 0.96
CA LYS A 124 15.15 11.27 1.28
C LYS A 124 15.61 10.28 2.36
N LEU A 125 14.70 9.86 3.24
CA LEU A 125 14.94 8.86 4.29
C LEU A 125 15.10 7.42 3.77
N MET A 126 14.80 7.16 2.50
CA MET A 126 14.97 5.85 1.84
C MET A 126 16.21 5.79 0.94
N LEU A 127 16.96 6.89 0.83
CA LEU A 127 18.24 6.90 0.13
C LEU A 127 19.32 6.35 1.09
N PRO A 128 20.21 5.45 0.64
CA PRO A 128 21.29 4.91 1.46
C PRO A 128 22.25 5.99 1.95
#